data_AF-A0A6N7G097-F1
#
_entry.id   AF-A0A6N7G097-F1
#
_cell.length_a   1.000
_cell.length_b   1.000
_cell.length_c   1.000
_cell.angle_alpha   90.00
_cell.angle_beta   90.00
_cell.angle_gamma   90.00
#
_symmetry.space_group_name_H-M   'P 1'
#
loop_
_entity.id
_entity.type
_entity.pdbx_description
1 polymer ?
#
loop_
_entity_poly.entity_id
_entity_poly.type
_entity_poly.pdbx_seq_one_letter_code
_entity_poly.pdbx_strand_id
1 'polypeptide(L)'
;MRFAMIAPHQGADSLEPVRDDLTLFNVEVVTLGLSSALDRTNETAAQFGSAAERVLDDLVFHGPWDGVLVAVNALTDGPQVPQDVVKRLARRIRHILGPHLPVGVVDDVDVDLARQLFDGIMALWFLRVVALDSADKTPGR
;
A
#
# COMPACT_ATOMS: atom_id res chain seq x y z
N MET A 1 -1.98 14.61 -5.33
CA MET A 1 -2.08 13.17 -5.65
C MET A 1 -2.34 12.42 -4.37
N ARG A 2 -3.18 11.40 -4.39
CA ARG A 2 -3.63 10.71 -3.19
C ARG A 2 -3.27 9.23 -3.26
N PHE A 3 -2.40 8.77 -2.37
CA PHE A 3 -1.94 7.38 -2.32
C PHE A 3 -2.51 6.69 -1.10
N ALA A 4 -2.89 5.43 -1.25
CA ALA A 4 -3.21 4.58 -0.12
C ALA A 4 -1.97 3.79 0.30
N MET A 5 -1.73 3.66 1.60
CA MET A 5 -0.70 2.82 2.17
C MET A 5 -1.33 1.76 3.06
N ILE A 6 -1.23 0.50 2.66
CA ILE A 6 -1.73 -0.64 3.43
C ILE A 6 -0.58 -1.16 4.29
N ALA A 7 -0.68 -1.01 5.60
CA ALA A 7 0.37 -1.38 6.54
C ALA A 7 -0.22 -2.03 7.81
N PRO A 8 0.53 -2.90 8.50
CA PRO A 8 0.08 -3.48 9.75
C PRO A 8 -0.03 -2.38 10.80
N HIS A 9 -1.05 -2.47 11.64
CA HIS A 9 -1.40 -1.40 12.58
C HIS A 9 -1.47 -1.95 14.01
N GLN A 10 -0.59 -1.43 14.89
CA GLN A 10 -0.54 -1.73 16.32
C GLN A 10 -1.17 -0.56 17.11
N GLY A 11 -2.50 -0.55 17.25
CA GLY A 11 -3.23 0.48 18.03
C GLY A 11 -3.46 1.81 17.31
N ALA A 12 -4.50 2.55 17.74
CA ALA A 12 -5.24 3.62 17.04
C ALA A 12 -4.44 4.71 16.28
N ASP A 13 -3.15 4.92 16.55
CA ASP A 13 -2.43 6.13 16.14
C ASP A 13 -0.99 5.93 15.62
N SER A 14 -0.50 4.70 15.42
CA SER A 14 0.94 4.51 15.20
C SER A 14 1.31 4.06 13.78
N LEU A 15 1.32 5.01 12.85
CA LEU A 15 2.39 5.10 11.86
C LEU A 15 2.85 6.56 11.84
N GLU A 16 4.12 6.80 12.16
CA GLU A 16 4.68 8.14 11.96
C GLU A 16 4.44 8.56 10.51
N PRO A 17 4.03 9.82 10.25
CA PRO A 17 3.90 10.30 8.88
C PRO A 17 5.20 10.01 8.15
N VAL A 18 5.09 9.54 6.89
CA VAL A 18 6.23 9.29 6.00
C VAL A 18 6.85 10.63 5.60
N ARG A 19 7.46 11.30 6.58
CA ARG A 19 8.02 12.67 6.58
C ARG A 19 7.07 13.78 6.07
N ASP A 20 7.16 14.95 6.70
CA ASP A 20 6.46 16.15 6.24
C ASP A 20 6.89 16.59 4.82
N ASP A 21 7.99 16.06 4.30
CA ASP A 21 8.56 16.36 2.99
C ASP A 21 7.61 16.04 1.81
N LEU A 22 6.64 15.13 1.97
CA LEU A 22 5.66 14.80 0.92
C LEU A 22 4.66 15.93 0.67
N THR A 23 4.45 16.82 1.63
CA THR A 23 3.61 18.02 1.46
C THR A 23 4.14 18.93 0.36
N LEU A 24 5.46 18.97 0.16
CA LEU A 24 6.13 19.75 -0.90
C LEU A 24 5.75 19.27 -2.30
N PHE A 25 5.33 18.02 -2.44
CA PHE A 25 4.93 17.40 -3.71
C PHE A 25 3.42 17.38 -3.93
N ASN A 26 2.64 18.01 -3.04
CA ASN A 26 1.17 17.95 -3.02
C ASN A 26 0.67 16.48 -3.05
N VAL A 27 1.34 15.63 -2.28
CA VAL A 27 1.06 14.21 -2.11
C VAL A 27 0.37 13.99 -0.75
N GLU A 28 -0.82 13.42 -0.78
CA GLU A 28 -1.53 12.92 0.39
C GLU A 28 -1.34 11.41 0.47
N VAL A 29 -0.97 10.91 1.65
CA VAL A 29 -0.86 9.47 1.92
C VAL A 29 -1.86 9.11 3.00
N VAL A 30 -2.77 8.19 2.68
CA VAL A 30 -3.76 7.68 3.63
C VAL A 30 -3.36 6.27 4.03
N THR A 31 -3.06 6.09 5.31
CA THR A 31 -2.79 4.76 5.87
C THR A 31 -4.11 4.00 6.07
N LEU A 32 -4.18 2.80 5.52
CA LEU A 32 -5.23 1.83 5.79
C LEU A 32 -4.63 0.69 6.61
N GLY A 33 -5.05 0.59 7.87
CA GLY A 33 -4.51 -0.36 8.82
C GLY A 33 -4.98 -1.79 8.55
N LEU A 34 -4.05 -2.71 8.32
CA LEU A 34 -4.29 -4.14 8.50
C LEU A 34 -4.28 -4.42 10.00
N SER A 35 -5.47 -4.43 10.60
CA SER A 35 -5.63 -4.67 12.04
C SER A 35 -5.08 -6.06 12.39
N SER A 36 -3.97 -6.09 13.12
CA SER A 36 -3.34 -7.32 13.60
C SER A 36 -4.08 -7.85 14.82
N ALA A 37 -5.30 -8.35 14.63
CA ALA A 37 -5.80 -9.42 15.51
C ALA A 37 -5.21 -10.76 15.05
N LEU A 38 -3.92 -10.76 14.69
CA LEU A 38 -3.15 -11.97 14.41
C LEU A 38 -2.76 -12.53 15.76
N ASP A 39 -3.67 -13.30 16.35
CA ASP A 39 -3.35 -14.07 17.54
C ASP A 39 -2.17 -15.01 17.20
N ARG A 40 -1.27 -15.27 18.16
CA ARG A 40 0.05 -15.91 17.95
C ARG A 40 0.00 -17.39 17.52
N THR A 41 -1.11 -17.85 16.97
CA THR A 41 -1.38 -19.23 16.56
C THR A 41 -1.54 -19.33 15.03
N ASN A 42 -1.43 -20.55 14.50
CA ASN A 42 -1.34 -20.92 13.08
C ASN A 42 -2.58 -20.57 12.20
N GLU A 43 -3.43 -19.62 12.60
CA GLU A 43 -4.59 -19.10 11.85
C GLU A 43 -4.25 -17.90 10.94
N THR A 44 -2.96 -17.63 10.75
CA THR A 44 -2.42 -16.40 10.14
C THR A 44 -2.97 -16.11 8.73
N ALA A 45 -3.19 -17.12 7.90
CA ALA A 45 -3.63 -16.93 6.51
C ALA A 45 -5.12 -16.60 6.38
N ALA A 46 -5.98 -17.27 7.16
CA ALA A 46 -7.42 -17.03 7.15
C ALA A 46 -7.77 -15.68 7.80
N GLN A 47 -7.10 -15.35 8.91
CA GLN A 47 -7.23 -14.06 9.57
C GLN A 47 -6.72 -12.93 8.68
N PHE A 48 -5.57 -13.09 8.01
CA PHE A 48 -5.08 -12.14 7.01
C PHE A 48 -6.10 -11.94 5.88
N GLY A 49 -6.72 -13.01 5.38
CA GLY A 49 -7.77 -12.92 4.37
C GLY A 49 -8.94 -12.02 4.81
N SER A 50 -9.46 -12.22 6.02
CA SER A 50 -10.57 -11.41 6.55
C SER A 50 -10.21 -9.94 6.82
N ALA A 51 -8.95 -9.67 7.19
CA ALA A 51 -8.47 -8.30 7.39
C ALA A 51 -8.18 -7.62 6.04
N ALA A 52 -7.67 -8.37 5.07
CA ALA A 52 -7.44 -7.89 3.71
C ALA A 52 -8.73 -7.50 3.01
N GLU A 53 -9.81 -8.29 3.12
CA GLU A 53 -11.11 -7.93 2.52
C GLU A 53 -11.67 -6.62 3.10
N ARG A 54 -11.59 -6.41 4.42
CA ARG A 54 -12.01 -5.13 5.04
C ARG A 54 -11.20 -3.95 4.54
N VAL A 55 -9.88 -4.11 4.43
CA VAL A 55 -9.02 -3.05 3.87
C VAL A 55 -9.33 -2.79 2.39
N LEU A 56 -9.74 -3.80 1.63
CA LEU A 56 -10.19 -3.61 0.25
C LEU A 56 -11.50 -2.80 0.19
N ASP A 57 -12.44 -3.04 1.10
CA ASP A 57 -13.67 -2.24 1.19
C ASP A 57 -13.35 -0.78 1.53
N ASP A 58 -12.49 -0.53 2.52
CA ASP A 58 -12.03 0.82 2.88
C ASP A 58 -11.32 1.51 1.71
N LEU A 59 -10.51 0.76 0.97
CA LEU A 59 -9.81 1.24 -0.20
C LEU A 59 -10.80 1.64 -1.31
N VAL A 60 -11.88 0.90 -1.52
CA VAL A 60 -12.92 1.29 -2.48
C VAL A 60 -13.68 2.52 -1.99
N PHE A 61 -14.06 2.54 -0.71
CA PHE A 61 -14.89 3.58 -0.13
C PHE A 61 -14.19 4.94 -0.07
N HIS A 62 -12.90 4.95 0.27
CA HIS A 62 -12.12 6.18 0.45
C HIS A 62 -11.41 6.65 -0.82
N GLY A 63 -11.57 6.00 -1.98
CA GLY A 63 -11.02 6.48 -3.25
C GLY A 63 -11.57 7.84 -3.70
N PRO A 64 -11.08 8.41 -4.82
CA PRO A 64 -10.14 7.82 -5.78
C PRO A 64 -8.67 7.89 -5.33
N TRP A 65 -7.85 7.00 -5.88
CA TRP A 65 -6.41 6.90 -5.59
C TRP A 65 -5.56 7.07 -6.84
N ASP A 66 -4.36 7.62 -6.67
CA ASP A 66 -3.31 7.73 -7.69
C ASP A 66 -2.32 6.56 -7.65
N GLY A 67 -2.31 5.79 -6.55
CA GLY A 67 -1.54 4.57 -6.40
C GLY A 67 -1.73 3.94 -5.02
N VAL A 68 -1.29 2.68 -4.89
CA VAL A 68 -1.39 1.94 -3.62
C VAL A 68 -0.05 1.32 -3.27
N LEU A 69 0.41 1.50 -2.04
CA LEU A 69 1.60 0.86 -1.50
C LEU A 69 1.19 -0.19 -0.46
N VAL A 70 1.71 -1.41 -0.57
CA VAL A 70 1.43 -2.52 0.36
C VAL A 70 2.70 -2.82 1.16
N ALA A 71 2.69 -2.54 2.45
CA ALA A 71 3.83 -2.63 3.37
C ALA A 71 3.53 -3.59 4.54
N VAL A 72 3.06 -4.81 4.24
CA VAL A 72 2.49 -5.75 5.23
C VAL A 72 3.50 -6.51 6.07
N ASN A 73 4.75 -6.60 5.63
CA ASN A 73 5.84 -7.22 6.36
C ASN A 73 6.79 -6.21 6.98
N ALA A 74 6.46 -4.92 6.89
CA ALA A 74 7.41 -3.84 7.14
C ALA A 74 7.65 -3.55 8.64
N LEU A 75 6.98 -4.30 9.53
CA LEU A 75 7.22 -4.27 10.97
C LEU A 75 8.05 -5.49 11.38
N THR A 76 9.21 -5.24 11.98
CA THR A 76 10.22 -6.24 12.36
C THR A 76 9.75 -7.25 13.40
N ASP A 77 8.78 -6.85 14.24
CA ASP A 77 8.23 -7.69 15.32
C ASP A 77 6.89 -8.37 14.96
N GLY A 78 6.45 -8.29 13.70
CA GLY A 78 5.18 -8.83 13.23
C GLY A 78 5.26 -10.26 12.65
N PRO A 79 4.15 -11.01 12.62
CA PRO A 79 4.07 -12.25 11.85
C PRO A 79 4.35 -11.97 10.38
N GLN A 80 5.31 -12.68 9.80
CA GLN A 80 5.66 -12.54 8.39
C GLN A 80 4.56 -13.13 7.51
N VAL A 81 4.02 -12.31 6.61
CA VAL A 81 3.05 -12.71 5.60
C VAL A 81 3.80 -13.30 4.40
N PRO A 82 3.47 -14.53 3.96
CA PRO A 82 4.11 -15.13 2.80
C PRO A 82 3.98 -14.25 1.54
N GLN A 83 5.07 -14.11 0.79
CA GLN A 83 5.14 -13.19 -0.35
C GLN A 83 4.08 -13.48 -1.44
N ASP A 84 3.67 -14.74 -1.61
CA ASP A 84 2.61 -15.14 -2.54
C ASP A 84 1.23 -14.58 -2.13
N VAL A 85 0.98 -14.45 -0.82
CA VAL A 85 -0.23 -13.83 -0.26
C VAL A 85 -0.23 -12.33 -0.57
N VAL A 86 0.91 -11.65 -0.34
CA VAL A 86 1.06 -10.22 -0.64
C VAL A 86 0.88 -9.94 -2.13
N LYS A 87 1.47 -10.77 -2.99
CA LYS A 87 1.29 -10.71 -4.45
C LYS A 87 -0.16 -10.97 -4.89
N ARG A 88 -0.90 -11.85 -4.19
CA ARG A 88 -2.34 -12.04 -4.45
C ARG A 88 -3.13 -10.79 -4.09
N LEU A 89 -2.85 -10.16 -2.94
CA LEU A 89 -3.49 -8.92 -2.52
C LEU A 89 -3.24 -7.79 -3.52
N ALA A 90 -1.99 -7.57 -3.94
CA ALA A 90 -1.65 -6.55 -4.93
C ALA A 90 -2.38 -6.75 -6.27
N ARG A 91 -2.51 -8.00 -6.73
CA ARG A 91 -3.30 -8.33 -7.94
C ARG A 91 -4.79 -8.06 -7.74
N ARG A 92 -5.32 -8.35 -6.55
CA ARG A 92 -6.73 -8.10 -6.21
C ARG A 92 -7.04 -6.61 -6.19
N ILE A 93 -6.17 -5.79 -5.58
CA ILE A 93 -6.26 -4.32 -5.57
C ILE A 93 -6.33 -3.80 -7.01
N ARG A 94 -5.40 -4.22 -7.87
CA ARG A 94 -5.38 -3.80 -9.28
C ARG A 94 -6.63 -4.26 -10.04
N HIS A 95 -7.18 -5.42 -9.71
CA HIS A 95 -8.41 -5.91 -10.33
C HIS A 95 -9.63 -5.06 -9.94
N ILE A 96 -9.72 -4.63 -8.67
CA ILE A 96 -10.84 -3.86 -8.15
C ILE A 96 -10.78 -2.39 -8.58
N LEU A 97 -9.61 -1.76 -8.45
CA LEU A 97 -9.45 -0.32 -8.71
C LEU A 97 -9.07 0.03 -10.15
N GLY A 98 -8.74 -0.98 -10.95
CA GLY A 98 -8.45 -0.85 -12.37
C GLY A 98 -6.98 -1.11 -12.73
N PRO A 99 -6.73 -1.62 -13.96
CA PRO A 99 -5.42 -2.11 -14.38
C PRO A 99 -4.34 -1.03 -14.47
N HIS A 100 -4.75 0.24 -14.59
CA HIS A 100 -3.84 1.39 -14.71
C HIS A 100 -3.39 1.95 -13.38
N LEU A 101 -3.96 1.52 -12.25
CA LEU A 101 -3.52 2.00 -10.95
C LEU A 101 -2.18 1.35 -10.58
N PRO A 102 -1.11 2.14 -10.34
CA PRO A 102 0.15 1.58 -9.90
C PRO A 102 0.01 1.04 -8.48
N VAL A 103 0.48 -0.19 -8.27
CA VAL A 103 0.44 -0.89 -6.98
C VAL A 103 1.84 -1.39 -6.67
N GLY A 104 2.43 -0.89 -5.60
CA GLY A 104 3.76 -1.24 -5.10
C GLY A 104 3.69 -2.15 -3.88
N VAL A 105 4.75 -2.92 -3.64
CA VAL A 105 4.90 -3.77 -2.45
C VAL A 105 6.25 -3.49 -1.81
N VAL A 106 6.26 -3.30 -0.50
CA VAL A 106 7.45 -3.16 0.35
C VAL A 106 7.51 -4.38 1.25
N ASP A 107 8.62 -5.12 1.19
CA ASP A 107 8.78 -6.46 1.77
C ASP A 107 10.05 -6.60 2.62
N ASP A 108 10.83 -5.52 2.77
CA ASP A 108 12.14 -5.59 3.44
C ASP A 108 12.07 -4.95 4.83
N VAL A 109 12.27 -5.80 5.83
CA VAL A 109 12.09 -5.52 7.26
C VAL A 109 13.38 -5.03 7.94
N ASP A 110 14.51 -5.09 7.21
CA ASP A 110 15.85 -4.85 7.74
C ASP A 110 16.37 -3.42 7.44
N VAL A 111 15.59 -2.58 6.75
CA VAL A 111 15.97 -1.22 6.35
C VAL A 111 15.01 -0.20 6.96
N ASP A 112 15.49 1.04 7.11
CA ASP A 112 14.71 2.21 7.53
C ASP A 112 13.35 2.29 6.80
N LEU A 113 12.29 1.92 7.52
CA LEU A 113 10.91 1.86 7.04
C LEU A 113 10.44 3.19 6.46
N ALA A 114 10.75 4.30 7.14
CA ALA A 114 10.34 5.63 6.69
C ALA A 114 10.93 5.95 5.32
N ARG A 115 12.19 5.53 5.09
CA ARG A 115 12.86 5.69 3.80
C ARG A 115 12.25 4.81 2.71
N GLN A 116 11.98 3.54 3.00
CA GLN A 116 11.37 2.64 2.01
C GLN A 116 9.97 3.08 1.61
N LEU A 117 9.17 3.56 2.57
CA LEU A 117 7.83 4.09 2.30
C LEU A 117 7.92 5.34 1.41
N PHE A 118 8.84 6.25 1.71
CA PHE A 118 9.10 7.43 0.90
C PHE A 118 9.52 7.05 -0.53
N ASP A 119 10.53 6.19 -0.68
CA ASP A 119 11.03 5.75 -1.98
C ASP A 119 9.93 5.03 -2.79
N GLY A 120 9.11 4.21 -2.12
CA GLY A 120 7.97 3.53 -2.72
C GLY A 120 6.89 4.49 -3.22
N ILE A 121 6.51 5.48 -2.42
CA ILE A 121 5.55 6.53 -2.82
C ILE A 121 6.11 7.35 -3.98
N MET A 122 7.38 7.74 -3.94
CA MET A 122 8.02 8.48 -5.02
C MET A 122 8.08 7.68 -6.32
N ALA A 123 8.33 6.37 -6.26
CA ALA A 123 8.27 5.49 -7.41
C ALA A 123 6.86 5.41 -8.01
N LEU A 124 5.81 5.31 -7.18
CA LEU A 124 4.42 5.31 -7.62
C LEU A 124 4.02 6.65 -8.25
N TRP A 125 4.40 7.76 -7.62
CA TRP A 125 4.21 9.11 -8.16
C TRP A 125 4.86 9.28 -9.52
N PHE A 126 6.12 8.86 -9.66
CA PHE A 126 6.83 8.93 -10.94
C PHE A 126 6.14 8.10 -12.03
N LEU A 127 5.71 6.88 -11.71
CA LEU A 127 4.96 6.04 -12.65
C LEU A 127 3.65 6.72 -13.09
N ARG A 128 2.94 7.38 -12.15
CA ARG A 128 1.70 8.08 -12.46
C ARG A 128 1.93 9.30 -13.37
N VAL A 129 2.85 10.17 -12.99
CA VAL A 129 3.13 11.44 -13.69
C VAL A 129 3.83 11.22 -15.02
N VAL A 130 4.81 10.30 -15.08
CA VAL A 130 5.71 10.19 -16.22
C VAL A 130 5.33 9.04 -17.12
N ALA A 131 5.02 7.87 -16.57
CA ALA A 131 4.79 6.69 -17.40
C ALA A 131 3.34 6.60 -17.91
N LEU A 132 2.36 6.89 -17.06
CA LEU A 132 0.94 6.73 -17.40
C LEU A 132 0.32 7.97 -18.07
N ASP A 133 0.62 9.17 -17.59
CA ASP A 133 0.14 10.41 -18.25
C ASP A 133 0.71 10.56 -19.68
N SER A 134 1.95 10.10 -19.90
CA SER A 134 2.53 10.05 -21.25
C SER A 134 1.86 9.02 -22.16
N ALA A 135 1.33 7.92 -21.60
CA ALA A 135 0.62 6.90 -22.36
C ALA A 135 -0.79 7.36 -22.77
N ASP A 136 -1.49 8.10 -21.91
CA ASP A 136 -2.80 8.71 -22.22
C ASP A 136 -2.70 9.82 -23.27
N LYS A 137 -1.52 10.45 -23.40
CA LYS A 137 -1.22 11.46 -24.42
C LYS A 137 -0.84 10.89 -25.78
N THR A 138 -0.90 9.57 -25.99
CA THR A 138 -0.70 9.00 -27.34
C THR A 138 -1.93 9.29 -28.19
N PRO A 139 -1.89 10.21 -29.17
CA PRO A 139 -3.03 10.44 -30.04
C PRO A 139 -3.20 9.23 -30.94
N GLY A 140 -4.44 8.82 -31.17
CA GLY A 140 -4.80 7.71 -32.04
C GLY A 140 -4.00 7.71 -33.35
N ARG A 141 -3.49 6.53 -33.69
CA ARG A 141 -2.98 6.20 -35.01
C ARG A 141 -3.88 5.15 -35.62
#